data_AF-A0A9D2D060-F1
#
_entry.id   AF-A0A9D2D060-F1
#
_cell.length_a   1.000
_cell.length_b   1.000
_cell.length_c   1.000
_cell.angle_alpha   90.00
_cell.angle_beta   90.00
_cell.angle_gamma   90.00
#
_symmetry.space_group_name_H-M   'P 1'
#
loop_
_entity.id
_entity.type
_entity.pdbx_description
1 polymer ?
#
loop_
_entity_poly.entity_id
_entity_poly.type
_entity_poly.pdbx_seq_one_letter_code
_entity_poly.pdbx_strand_id
1 'polypeptide(L)' 'METQKCVLYDRDCIGCMECEMCDLDPNKVCDNCGKCLDIRDYATIRIDKIIREPNKKIKK' A
#
# COMPACT_ATOMS: atom_id res chain seq x y z
N MET A 1 16.43 11.50 -28.51
CA MET A 1 16.32 10.79 -27.22
C MET A 1 14.87 10.88 -26.80
N GLU A 2 14.22 9.74 -26.55
CA GLU A 2 12.88 9.76 -25.97
C GLU A 2 12.98 10.21 -24.52
N THR A 3 12.16 11.18 -24.13
CA THR A 3 12.05 11.66 -22.76
C THR A 3 11.25 10.67 -21.93
N GLN A 4 11.90 10.08 -20.91
CA GLN A 4 11.26 9.18 -19.96
C GLN A 4 10.40 9.98 -18.96
N LYS A 5 9.22 9.45 -18.60
CA LYS A 5 8.37 10.02 -17.54
C LYS A 5 8.88 9.59 -16.16
N CYS A 6 8.76 10.49 -15.18
CA CYS A 6 9.06 10.17 -13.80
C CYS A 6 8.02 9.17 -13.26
N VAL A 7 8.48 8.18 -12.49
CA VAL A 7 7.61 7.14 -11.91
C VAL A 7 6.93 7.59 -10.61
N LEU A 8 7.46 8.61 -9.95
CA LEU A 8 6.91 9.14 -8.68
C LEU A 8 6.01 10.37 -8.87
N TYR A 9 6.23 11.15 -9.93
CA TYR A 9 5.60 12.46 -10.12
C TYR A 9 5.14 12.64 -11.57
N ASP A 10 4.07 13.40 -11.78
CA ASP A 10 3.59 13.75 -13.13
C ASP A 10 4.46 14.83 -13.79
N ARG A 11 5.67 14.44 -14.20
CA ARG A 11 6.67 15.27 -14.89
C ARG A 11 7.64 14.41 -15.70
N ASP A 12 8.45 15.05 -16.54
CA ASP A 12 9.57 14.38 -17.18
C ASP A 12 10.65 13.98 -16.16
N CYS A 13 11.31 12.86 -16.39
CA CYS A 13 12.36 12.37 -15.52
C CYS A 13 13.59 13.29 -15.61
N ILE A 14 14.06 13.76 -14.46
CA ILE A 14 15.24 14.64 -14.33
C ILE A 14 16.49 13.92 -13.80
N GLY A 15 16.44 12.59 -13.66
CA GLY A 15 17.57 11.80 -13.18
C GLY A 15 17.93 12.03 -11.70
N CYS A 16 16.96 12.37 -10.85
CA CYS A 16 17.22 12.63 -9.42
C CYS A 16 17.54 11.39 -8.58
N MET A 17 17.32 10.18 -9.11
CA MET A 17 17.53 8.88 -8.43
C MET A 17 16.71 8.66 -7.15
N GLU A 18 15.73 9.51 -6.86
CA GLU A 18 14.86 9.39 -5.68
C GLU A 18 14.07 8.06 -5.67
N CYS A 19 13.62 7.60 -6.83
CA CYS A 19 12.90 6.32 -6.98
C CYS A 19 13.74 5.08 -6.67
N GLU A 20 15.06 5.23 -6.56
CA GLU A 20 15.98 4.15 -6.19
C GLU A 20 16.20 4.08 -4.67
N MET A 21 15.64 5.00 -3.87
CA MET A 21 15.83 5.05 -2.43
C MET A 21 14.62 4.49 -1.68
N CYS A 22 14.86 3.92 -0.50
CA CYS A 22 13.80 3.32 0.31
C CYS A 22 12.97 4.40 1.03
N ASP A 23 11.65 4.34 0.90
CA ASP A 23 10.72 5.27 1.57
C ASP A 23 10.80 5.22 3.10
N LEU A 24 11.24 4.10 3.68
CA LEU A 24 11.36 3.92 5.13
C LEU A 24 12.76 4.26 5.68
N ASP A 25 13.79 4.14 4.85
CA ASP A 25 15.17 4.40 5.26
C ASP A 25 15.91 5.17 4.15
N PRO A 26 16.10 6.49 4.32
CA PRO A 26 16.74 7.33 3.31
C PRO A 26 18.22 7.01 3.07
N ASN A 27 18.85 6.15 3.89
CA ASN A 27 20.23 5.67 3.66
C ASN A 27 20.29 4.34 2.90
N LYS A 28 19.14 3.73 2.57
CA LYS A 28 19.04 2.41 1.94
C LYS A 28 18.58 2.54 0.48
N VAL A 29 19.30 1.91 -0.44
CA VAL A 29 18.85 1.69 -1.82
C VAL A 29 17.67 0.69 -1.80
N CYS A 30 16.62 0.99 -2.55
CA CYS A 30 15.45 0.15 -2.65
C CYS A 30 15.82 -1.22 -3.25
N ASP A 31 15.51 -2.29 -2.51
CA ASP A 31 15.69 -3.68 -2.91
C ASP A 31 14.35 -4.35 -3.24
N ASN A 32 13.31 -3.55 -3.45
CA ASN A 32 11.93 -3.99 -3.68
C ASN A 32 11.37 -4.93 -2.59
N CYS A 33 11.83 -4.80 -1.34
CA CYS A 33 11.35 -5.66 -0.24
C CYS A 33 9.87 -5.45 0.15
N GLY A 34 9.23 -4.39 -0.35
CA GLY A 34 7.80 -4.13 -0.13
C GLY A 34 7.40 -3.72 1.29
N LYS A 35 8.35 -3.52 2.22
CA LYS A 35 8.04 -3.14 3.62
C LYS A 35 7.39 -1.78 3.78
N CYS A 36 7.63 -0.86 2.82
CA CYS A 36 6.95 0.44 2.77
C CYS A 36 5.50 0.33 2.30
N LEU A 37 5.10 -0.82 1.78
CA LEU A 37 3.76 -1.10 1.30
C LEU A 37 3.03 -1.90 2.39
N ASP A 38 1.81 -1.48 2.76
CA ASP A 38 0.92 -2.27 3.63
C ASP A 38 0.27 -3.40 2.82
N ILE A 39 1.12 -4.29 2.27
CA ILE A 39 0.67 -5.46 1.53
C ILE A 39 0.23 -6.50 2.54
N ARG A 40 -1.07 -6.80 2.53
CA ARG A 40 -1.65 -7.90 3.29
C ARG A 40 -2.08 -8.97 2.31
N ASP A 41 -1.81 -10.23 2.64
CA ASP A 41 -2.27 -11.38 1.84
C ASP A 41 -3.80 -11.57 1.91
N TYR A 42 -4.50 -10.73 2.66
CA TYR A 42 -5.94 -10.78 2.86
C TYR A 42 -6.53 -9.38 2.79
N ALA A 43 -7.72 -9.27 2.20
CA ALA A 43 -8.53 -8.07 2.31
C ALA A 43 -9.08 -7.97 3.75
N THR A 44 -8.94 -6.80 4.37
CA THR A 44 -9.50 -6.54 5.70
C THR A 44 -10.85 -5.84 5.56
N ILE A 45 -11.92 -6.43 6.10
CA ILE A 45 -13.22 -5.76 6.25
C ILE A 45 -13.43 -5.46 7.74
N ARG A 46 -13.56 -4.17 8.08
CA ARG A 46 -13.85 -3.76 9.46
C ARG A 46 -15.35 -3.87 9.72
N ILE A 47 -15.74 -4.59 10.78
CA ILE A 47 -17.13 -4.67 11.24
C ILE A 47 -17.30 -3.69 12.40
N ASP A 48 -18.05 -2.61 12.19
CA ASP A 48 -18.29 -1.60 13.23
C ASP A 48 -19.34 -2.06 14.27
N LYS A 49 -20.34 -2.85 13.84
CA LYS A 49 -21.40 -3.36 14.73
C LYS A 49 -22.03 -4.64 14.19
N ILE A 50 -22.39 -5.56 15.09
CA ILE A 50 -23.24 -6.71 14.79
C ILE A 50 -24.64 -6.43 15.33
N ILE A 51 -25.64 -6.38 14.45
CA ILE A 51 -27.05 -6.23 14.81
C ILE A 51 -27.65 -7.63 14.95
N ARG A 52 -28.26 -7.94 16.10
CA ARG A 52 -28.98 -9.19 16.34
C ARG A 52 -30.47 -8.90 16.46
N GLU A 53 -31.29 -9.69 15.76
CA GLU A 53 -32.73 -9.68 15.97
C GLU A 53 -33.06 -10.15 17.41
N PRO A 54 -33.91 -9.43 18.15
CA PRO A 54 -34.12 -9.69 19.59
C PRO A 54 -34.74 -11.05 19.92
N ASN A 55 -35.29 -11.79 18.95
CA ASN A 55 -36.10 -13.00 19.21
C ASN A 55 -35.79 -14.23 18.34
N LYS A 56 -34.60 -14.34 17.75
CA LYS A 56 -34.23 -15.56 17.01
C LYS A 56 -33.78 -16.65 17.99
N LYS A 57 -34.73 -17.45 18.50
CA LYS A 57 -34.41 -18.67 19.26
C LYS A 57 -33.55 -19.58 18.37
N ILE A 58 -32.30 -19.79 18.77
CA ILE A 58 -31.43 -20.79 18.15
C ILE A 58 -32.07 -22.14 18.46
N LYS A 59 -32.69 -22.77 17.47
CA LYS A 59 -33.14 -24.16 17.60
C LYS A 59 -31.86 -25.00 17.70
N LYS A 60 -31.63 -25.58 18.88
CA LYS A 60 -30.62 -26.62 19.09
C LYS A 60 -30.96 -27.84 18.25
#